data_AF-A0A852C5A7-F1
#
_entry.id   AF-A0A852C5A7-F1
#
_cell.length_a   1.000
_cell.length_b   1.000
_cell.length_c   1.000
_cell.angle_alpha   90.00
_cell.angle_beta   90.00
_cell.angle_gamma   90.00
#
_symmetry.space_group_name_H-M   'P 1'
#
loop_
_entity.id
_entity.type
_entity.pdbx_description
1 polymer ?
#
loop_
_entity_poly.entity_id
_entity_poly.type
_entity_poly.pdbx_seq_one_letter_code
_entity_poly.pdbx_strand_id
1 'polypeptide(L)'
;MFELSCTLPLEKDLKISLYDYDLLSKDEKIGETTIDLENRFLSRYGARCGLPQTYCISGPNQWRDQLRPSQLLHLFSLQHGYKAPTYKADSITFREQDYLLSELEDSKPFNPHLGPAEERLALHALRQQGLVPEHVETRSLYSPLQPEIEQGKLQMWVDLFPKSLGQPGPPFNITPRKAKRFFLRCIIWNTKDVILDDLSITGEKMSDIYVKGWLVGHEENKQKTDVHYRSMGGEGNFNWRFIFPFDYLPAEQLCYISKK
;
A
#
# COMPACT_ATOMS: atom_id res chain seq x y z
N MET A 1 -11.36 -12.04 10.57
CA MET A 1 -11.73 -12.61 9.27
C MET A 1 -12.80 -13.65 9.52
N PHE A 2 -13.86 -13.66 8.71
CA PHE A 2 -14.85 -14.71 8.70
C PHE A 2 -14.78 -15.41 7.35
N GLU A 3 -14.74 -16.75 7.36
CA GLU A 3 -14.81 -17.58 6.16
C GLU A 3 -16.07 -18.44 6.27
N LEU A 4 -16.94 -18.32 5.27
CA LEU A 4 -18.24 -18.96 5.26
C LEU A 4 -18.39 -19.73 3.95
N SER A 5 -18.97 -20.92 4.04
CA SER A 5 -19.37 -21.70 2.86
C SER A 5 -20.84 -21.47 2.56
N CYS A 6 -21.18 -21.28 1.30
CA CYS A 6 -22.57 -21.20 0.84
C CYS A 6 -22.75 -21.89 -0.52
N THR A 7 -23.99 -22.22 -0.85
CA THR A 7 -24.43 -22.77 -2.14
C THR A 7 -25.35 -21.78 -2.82
N LEU A 8 -24.90 -21.17 -3.92
CA LEU A 8 -25.74 -20.26 -4.72
C LEU A 8 -26.55 -21.06 -5.75
N PRO A 9 -27.84 -20.72 -5.99
CA PRO A 9 -28.57 -19.57 -5.45
C PRO A 9 -29.31 -19.81 -4.12
N LEU A 10 -29.19 -21.00 -3.52
CA LEU A 10 -29.96 -21.39 -2.33
C LEU A 10 -29.68 -20.49 -1.12
N GLU A 11 -28.41 -20.14 -0.90
CA GLU A 11 -27.92 -19.34 0.23
C GLU A 11 -27.40 -17.98 -0.28
N LYS A 12 -28.31 -17.14 -0.78
CA LYS A 12 -27.97 -15.87 -1.43
C LYS A 12 -27.70 -14.70 -0.49
N ASP A 13 -28.25 -14.69 0.73
CA ASP A 13 -28.20 -13.51 1.61
C ASP A 13 -27.14 -13.69 2.71
N LEU A 14 -26.05 -12.92 2.63
CA LEU A 14 -25.09 -12.78 3.71
C LEU A 14 -25.58 -11.71 4.69
N LYS A 15 -26.10 -12.16 5.82
CA LYS A 15 -26.58 -11.30 6.91
C LYS A 15 -25.47 -11.07 7.93
N ILE A 16 -25.18 -9.81 8.23
CA ILE A 16 -24.16 -9.41 9.20
C ILE A 16 -24.83 -8.56 10.28
N SER A 17 -24.68 -8.98 11.53
CA SER A 17 -25.23 -8.30 12.70
C SER A 17 -24.11 -7.95 13.66
N LEU A 18 -24.14 -6.71 14.16
CA LEU A 18 -23.20 -6.23 15.19
C LEU A 18 -23.92 -6.18 16.54
N TYR A 19 -23.22 -6.65 17.56
CA TYR A 19 -23.70 -6.68 18.94
C TYR A 19 -22.71 -5.93 19.83
N ASP A 20 -23.25 -5.18 20.78
CA ASP A 20 -22.48 -4.61 21.88
C ASP A 20 -22.25 -5.72 22.90
N TYR A 21 -20.99 -5.90 23.29
CA TYR A 21 -20.61 -6.98 24.21
C TYR A 21 -20.77 -6.52 25.64
N ASP A 22 -21.59 -7.24 26.40
CA ASP A 22 -21.78 -7.00 27.81
C ASP A 22 -21.23 -8.15 28.67
N LEU A 23 -20.43 -7.81 29.67
CA LEU A 23 -19.83 -8.82 30.56
C LEU A 23 -20.87 -9.51 31.48
N LEU A 24 -21.95 -8.80 31.82
CA LEU A 24 -22.93 -9.21 32.85
C LEU A 24 -24.37 -9.34 32.33
N SER A 25 -24.70 -8.71 31.20
CA SER A 25 -26.02 -8.76 30.55
C SER A 25 -25.95 -9.52 29.22
N LYS A 26 -27.11 -9.68 28.58
CA LYS A 26 -27.19 -10.22 27.22
C LYS A 26 -26.74 -9.14 26.25
N ASP A 27 -25.82 -9.50 25.36
CA ASP A 27 -25.37 -8.64 24.26
C ASP A 27 -26.55 -7.99 23.51
N GLU A 28 -26.51 -6.67 23.41
CA GLU A 28 -27.53 -5.88 22.73
C GLU A 28 -27.16 -5.73 21.25
N LYS A 29 -28.16 -5.84 20.37
CA LYS A 29 -27.92 -5.70 18.93
C LYS A 29 -27.86 -4.22 18.56
N ILE A 30 -26.69 -3.78 18.09
CA ILE A 30 -26.47 -2.43 17.58
C ILE A 30 -27.19 -2.25 16.22
N GLY A 31 -27.02 -3.22 15.31
CA GLY A 31 -27.65 -3.16 14.00
C GLY A 31 -27.26 -4.31 13.08
N GLU A 32 -27.88 -4.37 11.90
CA GLU A 32 -27.58 -5.37 10.88
C GLU A 32 -27.57 -4.79 9.47
N THR A 33 -26.95 -5.53 8.56
CA THR A 33 -26.97 -5.30 7.11
C THR A 33 -26.99 -6.63 6.37
N THR A 34 -27.51 -6.64 5.14
CA THR A 34 -27.62 -7.83 4.31
C THR A 34 -26.97 -7.59 2.94
N ILE A 35 -26.21 -8.57 2.46
CA ILE A 35 -25.52 -8.56 1.17
C ILE A 35 -26.07 -9.70 0.31
N ASP A 36 -26.58 -9.36 -0.87
CA ASP A 36 -26.98 -10.33 -1.89
C ASP A 36 -25.75 -10.87 -2.62
N LEU A 37 -25.36 -12.08 -2.27
CA LEU A 37 -24.23 -12.82 -2.83
C LEU A 37 -24.51 -13.35 -4.24
N GLU A 38 -25.77 -13.64 -4.56
CA GLU A 38 -26.16 -14.15 -5.89
C GLU A 38 -26.02 -13.04 -6.94
N ASN A 39 -26.63 -11.88 -6.69
CA ASN A 39 -26.51 -10.72 -7.58
C ASN A 39 -25.04 -10.31 -7.77
N ARG A 40 -24.26 -10.38 -6.69
CA ARG A 40 -22.81 -10.16 -6.75
C ARG A 40 -22.10 -11.16 -7.66
N PHE A 41 -22.38 -12.46 -7.48
CA PHE A 41 -21.73 -13.53 -8.24
C PHE A 41 -22.07 -13.50 -9.74
N LEU A 42 -23.31 -13.13 -10.07
CA LEU A 42 -23.87 -13.05 -11.42
C LEU A 42 -23.63 -11.68 -12.10
N SER A 43 -23.16 -10.68 -11.36
CA SER A 43 -22.88 -9.36 -11.90
C SER A 43 -21.89 -9.42 -13.08
N ARG A 44 -22.25 -8.75 -14.18
CA ARG A 44 -21.37 -8.55 -15.34
C ARG A 44 -20.07 -7.81 -15.02
N TYR A 45 -20.02 -7.11 -13.88
CA TYR A 45 -18.84 -6.38 -13.43
C TYR A 45 -17.85 -7.27 -12.66
N GLY A 46 -18.14 -8.57 -12.48
CA GLY A 46 -17.22 -9.51 -11.85
C GLY A 46 -16.93 -9.18 -10.38
N ALA A 47 -17.96 -8.79 -9.62
CA ALA A 47 -17.86 -8.32 -8.24
C ALA A 47 -17.52 -9.44 -7.21
N ARG A 48 -16.69 -10.42 -7.59
CA ARG A 48 -16.36 -11.60 -6.78
C ARG A 48 -15.17 -11.35 -5.87
N CYS A 49 -13.99 -11.17 -6.44
CA CYS A 49 -12.77 -10.73 -5.77
C CYS A 49 -12.28 -9.50 -6.52
N GLY A 50 -12.16 -8.37 -5.83
CA GLY A 50 -11.81 -7.10 -6.48
C GLY A 50 -10.40 -7.13 -7.08
N LEU A 51 -10.20 -6.49 -8.23
CA LEU A 51 -8.91 -6.46 -8.93
C LEU A 51 -7.93 -5.44 -8.30
N PRO A 52 -6.78 -5.87 -7.74
CA PRO A 52 -5.80 -4.96 -7.15
C PRO A 52 -5.11 -4.08 -8.20
N GLN A 53 -4.41 -3.03 -7.76
CA GLN A 53 -3.71 -2.08 -8.67
C GLN A 53 -2.58 -2.71 -9.46
N THR A 54 -1.91 -3.71 -8.88
CA THR A 54 -0.78 -4.39 -9.49
C THR A 54 -0.72 -5.83 -8.96
N TYR A 55 -0.11 -6.71 -9.74
CA TYR A 55 0.05 -8.10 -9.36
C TYR A 55 1.30 -8.25 -8.48
N CYS A 56 1.09 -8.52 -7.19
CA CYS A 56 2.16 -8.84 -6.25
C CYS A 56 2.09 -10.31 -5.83
N ILE A 57 3.25 -10.97 -5.77
CA ILE A 57 3.35 -12.37 -5.31
C ILE A 57 3.56 -12.49 -3.79
N SER A 58 3.87 -11.37 -3.12
CA SER A 58 4.12 -11.32 -1.68
C SER A 58 3.78 -9.94 -1.10
N GLY A 59 4.03 -9.75 0.18
CA GLY A 59 3.85 -8.45 0.85
C GLY A 59 2.38 -8.14 1.16
N PRO A 60 2.09 -6.89 1.60
CA PRO A 60 0.75 -6.51 2.06
C PRO A 60 -0.31 -6.49 0.96
N ASN A 61 0.10 -6.42 -0.31
CA ASN A 61 -0.77 -6.35 -1.48
C ASN A 61 -0.73 -7.64 -2.31
N GLN A 62 -0.42 -8.77 -1.66
CA GLN A 62 -0.31 -10.08 -2.31
C GLN A 62 -1.61 -10.43 -3.03
N TRP A 63 -1.48 -10.99 -4.23
CA TRP A 63 -2.59 -11.48 -5.04
C TRP A 63 -3.46 -12.49 -4.27
N ARG A 64 -4.79 -12.35 -4.39
CA ARG A 64 -5.76 -13.11 -3.59
C ARG A 64 -6.71 -13.98 -4.40
N ASP A 65 -6.85 -13.72 -5.70
CA ASP A 65 -7.68 -14.57 -6.56
C ASP A 65 -7.02 -15.94 -6.75
N GLN A 66 -7.84 -16.97 -6.90
CA GLN A 66 -7.39 -18.35 -7.10
C GLN A 66 -6.79 -18.55 -8.49
N LEU A 67 -7.19 -17.73 -9.45
CA LEU A 67 -6.66 -17.72 -10.80
C LEU A 67 -5.67 -16.57 -10.97
N ARG A 68 -4.66 -16.79 -11.81
CA ARG A 68 -3.72 -15.74 -12.19
C ARG A 68 -4.40 -14.72 -13.12
N PRO A 69 -3.91 -13.47 -13.16
CA PRO A 69 -4.44 -12.45 -14.08
C PRO A 69 -4.53 -12.91 -15.54
N SER A 70 -3.53 -13.62 -16.05
CA SER A 70 -3.51 -14.18 -17.40
C SER A 70 -4.66 -15.17 -17.66
N GLN A 71 -4.95 -16.02 -16.67
CA GLN A 71 -6.05 -16.99 -16.72
C GLN A 71 -7.41 -16.28 -16.64
N LEU A 72 -7.54 -15.27 -15.77
CA LEU A 72 -8.76 -14.46 -15.68
C LEU A 72 -9.02 -13.70 -16.99
N LEU A 73 -8.00 -13.10 -17.59
CA LEU A 73 -8.11 -12.40 -18.88
C LEU A 73 -8.51 -13.37 -20.01
N HIS A 74 -7.95 -14.58 -20.02
CA HIS A 74 -8.34 -15.61 -20.97
C HIS A 74 -9.80 -16.04 -20.79
N LEU A 75 -10.24 -16.34 -19.56
CA LEU A 75 -11.64 -16.69 -19.28
C LEU A 75 -12.60 -15.54 -19.64
N PHE A 76 -12.21 -14.30 -19.34
CA PHE A 76 -12.95 -13.12 -19.73
C PHE A 76 -13.10 -13.05 -21.26
N SER A 77 -12.03 -13.31 -22.02
CA SER A 77 -12.07 -13.34 -23.49
C SER A 77 -13.05 -14.39 -24.02
N LEU A 78 -13.03 -15.61 -23.45
CA LEU A 78 -13.92 -16.69 -23.85
C LEU A 78 -15.39 -16.35 -23.57
N GLN A 79 -15.69 -15.84 -22.38
CA GLN A 79 -17.05 -15.48 -21.96
C GLN A 79 -17.68 -14.40 -22.84
N HIS A 80 -16.86 -13.50 -23.40
CA HIS A 80 -17.32 -12.39 -24.23
C HIS A 80 -17.14 -12.64 -25.74
N GLY A 81 -16.66 -13.82 -26.14
CA GLY A 81 -16.42 -14.15 -27.55
C GLY A 81 -15.30 -13.34 -28.20
N TYR A 82 -14.33 -12.85 -27.42
CA TYR A 82 -13.17 -12.13 -27.93
C TYR A 82 -12.05 -13.08 -28.34
N LYS A 83 -11.14 -12.60 -29.20
CA LYS A 83 -9.88 -13.29 -29.48
C LYS A 83 -9.06 -13.41 -28.19
N ALA A 84 -8.36 -14.54 -28.04
CA ALA A 84 -7.47 -14.74 -26.90
C ALA A 84 -6.38 -13.66 -26.86
N PRO A 85 -5.97 -13.21 -25.65
CA PRO A 85 -4.88 -12.25 -25.51
C PRO A 85 -3.58 -12.82 -26.10
N THR A 86 -2.83 -11.98 -26.82
CA THR A 86 -1.53 -12.35 -27.40
C THR A 86 -0.42 -11.75 -26.56
N TYR A 87 0.45 -12.60 -26.03
CA TYR A 87 1.55 -12.19 -25.16
C TYR A 87 2.85 -12.05 -25.95
N LYS A 88 3.60 -10.99 -25.66
CA LYS A 88 4.95 -10.72 -26.13
C LYS A 88 5.85 -10.46 -24.91
N ALA A 89 7.16 -10.29 -25.13
CA ALA A 89 8.12 -10.09 -24.03
C ALA A 89 7.74 -8.92 -23.11
N ASP A 90 7.42 -7.76 -23.69
CA ASP A 90 7.19 -6.51 -22.94
C ASP A 90 5.77 -5.93 -23.16
N SER A 91 4.86 -6.72 -23.74
CA SER A 91 3.52 -6.24 -24.06
C SER A 91 2.49 -7.35 -24.20
N ILE A 92 1.22 -6.97 -24.09
CA ILE A 92 0.10 -7.83 -24.47
C ILE A 92 -0.82 -7.09 -25.44
N THR A 93 -1.36 -7.82 -26.41
CA THR A 93 -2.41 -7.33 -27.30
C THR A 93 -3.74 -7.97 -26.91
N PHE A 94 -4.73 -7.16 -26.55
CA PHE A 94 -6.08 -7.63 -26.23
C PHE A 94 -7.13 -6.63 -26.70
N ARG A 95 -8.19 -7.12 -27.38
CA ARG A 95 -9.25 -6.28 -27.98
C ARG A 95 -8.73 -5.15 -28.88
N GLU A 96 -7.75 -5.45 -29.73
CA GLU A 96 -7.12 -4.49 -30.66
C GLU A 96 -6.37 -3.35 -29.96
N GLN A 97 -6.19 -3.45 -28.64
CA GLN A 97 -5.37 -2.55 -27.84
C GLN A 97 -4.07 -3.25 -27.46
N ASP A 98 -2.96 -2.53 -27.60
CA ASP A 98 -1.67 -2.91 -27.06
C ASP A 98 -1.47 -2.28 -25.68
N TYR A 99 -0.95 -3.06 -24.75
CA TYR A 99 -0.58 -2.64 -23.41
C TYR A 99 0.93 -2.88 -23.24
N LEU A 100 1.68 -1.81 -22.97
CA LEU A 100 3.14 -1.86 -22.85
C LEU A 100 3.59 -1.88 -21.39
N LEU A 101 4.66 -2.62 -21.10
CA LEU A 101 5.20 -2.70 -19.74
C LEU A 101 5.70 -1.34 -19.23
N SER A 102 6.29 -0.54 -20.11
CA SER A 102 6.78 0.80 -19.80
C SER A 102 5.68 1.72 -19.27
N GLU A 103 4.47 1.66 -19.86
CA GLU A 103 3.31 2.45 -19.42
C GLU A 103 2.88 2.12 -17.98
N LEU A 104 3.16 0.90 -17.52
CA LEU A 104 2.81 0.45 -16.19
C LEU A 104 3.87 0.81 -15.14
N GLU A 105 5.14 0.84 -15.53
CA GLU A 105 6.30 0.90 -14.64
C GLU A 105 7.00 2.27 -14.61
N ASP A 106 6.69 3.17 -15.53
CA ASP A 106 7.34 4.48 -15.59
C ASP A 106 7.26 5.21 -14.25
N SER A 107 8.43 5.62 -13.75
CA SER A 107 8.60 6.47 -12.55
C SER A 107 8.18 5.86 -11.21
N LYS A 108 7.98 4.53 -11.11
CA LYS A 108 7.66 3.89 -9.81
C LYS A 108 8.92 3.42 -9.08
N PRO A 109 9.00 3.62 -7.75
CA PRO A 109 10.08 3.04 -6.96
C PRO A 109 10.05 1.51 -7.05
N PHE A 110 11.24 0.90 -6.96
CA PHE A 110 11.38 -0.55 -6.97
C PHE A 110 10.49 -1.19 -5.90
N ASN A 111 9.59 -2.07 -6.32
CA ASN A 111 8.73 -2.84 -5.42
C ASN A 111 9.15 -4.32 -5.48
N PRO A 112 9.77 -4.87 -4.42
CA PRO A 112 10.26 -6.25 -4.41
C PRO A 112 9.14 -7.31 -4.43
N HIS A 113 7.89 -6.90 -4.27
CA HIS A 113 6.75 -7.79 -4.23
C HIS A 113 6.08 -8.04 -5.58
N LEU A 114 6.48 -7.30 -6.62
CA LEU A 114 5.91 -7.43 -7.96
C LEU A 114 6.09 -8.84 -8.51
N GLY A 115 5.03 -9.39 -9.10
CA GLY A 115 5.11 -10.63 -9.85
C GLY A 115 5.66 -10.45 -11.27
N PRO A 116 5.62 -11.53 -12.08
CA PRO A 116 6.06 -11.49 -13.47
C PRO A 116 5.37 -10.41 -14.30
N ALA A 117 6.10 -9.84 -15.27
CA ALA A 117 5.60 -8.78 -16.14
C ALA A 117 4.33 -9.18 -16.91
N GLU A 118 4.27 -10.42 -17.40
CA GLU A 118 3.12 -10.99 -18.09
C GLU A 118 1.83 -10.87 -17.28
N GLU A 119 1.86 -11.27 -16.00
CA GLU A 119 0.69 -11.25 -15.11
C GLU A 119 0.29 -9.81 -14.74
N ARG A 120 1.27 -8.91 -14.61
CA ARG A 120 1.02 -7.49 -14.35
C ARG A 120 0.35 -6.81 -15.55
N LEU A 121 0.80 -7.13 -16.78
CA LEU A 121 0.17 -6.65 -18.01
C LEU A 121 -1.24 -7.23 -18.18
N ALA A 122 -1.43 -8.53 -17.93
CA ALA A 122 -2.74 -9.16 -17.99
C ALA A 122 -3.73 -8.51 -17.01
N LEU A 123 -3.30 -8.24 -15.78
CA LEU A 123 -4.11 -7.52 -14.80
C LEU A 123 -4.44 -6.10 -15.27
N HIS A 124 -3.47 -5.39 -15.84
CA HIS A 124 -3.68 -4.05 -16.34
C HIS A 124 -4.75 -4.02 -17.44
N ALA A 125 -4.67 -4.93 -18.42
CA ALA A 125 -5.68 -5.05 -19.46
C ALA A 125 -7.05 -5.47 -18.91
N LEU A 126 -7.09 -6.40 -17.95
CA LEU A 126 -8.31 -6.86 -17.29
C LEU A 126 -9.04 -5.73 -16.55
N ARG A 127 -8.29 -4.83 -15.90
CA ARG A 127 -8.85 -3.66 -15.21
C ARG A 127 -9.46 -2.63 -16.16
N GLN A 128 -9.08 -2.61 -17.43
CA GLN A 128 -9.69 -1.73 -18.45
C GLN A 128 -11.02 -2.29 -18.99
N GLN A 129 -11.49 -3.45 -18.50
CA GLN A 129 -12.71 -4.09 -18.98
C GLN A 129 -13.97 -3.71 -18.18
N GLY A 130 -13.87 -2.72 -17.28
CA GLY A 130 -14.99 -2.30 -16.44
C GLY A 130 -15.33 -3.30 -15.32
N LEU A 131 -14.37 -4.15 -14.94
CA LEU A 131 -14.51 -5.05 -13.79
C LEU A 131 -14.27 -4.31 -12.48
N VAL A 132 -14.85 -4.82 -11.39
CA VAL A 132 -14.76 -4.19 -10.07
C VAL A 132 -13.32 -4.19 -9.56
N PRO A 133 -12.72 -3.01 -9.28
CA PRO A 133 -11.42 -2.94 -8.63
C PRO A 133 -11.51 -3.37 -7.17
N GLU A 134 -10.36 -3.69 -6.58
CA GLU A 134 -10.26 -3.88 -5.13
C GLU A 134 -10.74 -2.62 -4.41
N HIS A 135 -11.66 -2.81 -3.46
CA HIS A 135 -12.30 -1.72 -2.74
C HIS A 135 -12.71 -2.18 -1.34
N VAL A 136 -12.80 -1.23 -0.41
CA VAL A 136 -13.42 -1.44 0.90
C VAL A 136 -14.89 -1.06 0.77
N GLU A 137 -15.77 -2.01 1.04
CA GLU A 137 -17.20 -1.77 1.09
C GLU A 137 -17.58 -1.11 2.41
N THR A 138 -18.42 -0.09 2.34
CA THR A 138 -19.02 0.55 3.51
C THR A 138 -20.51 0.25 3.51
N ARG A 139 -21.00 -0.42 4.56
CA ARG A 139 -22.42 -0.78 4.72
C ARG A 139 -23.00 -0.12 5.95
N SER A 140 -24.08 0.62 5.76
CA SER A 140 -24.88 1.16 6.86
C SER A 140 -25.55 0.03 7.65
N LEU A 141 -25.58 0.18 8.97
CA LEU A 141 -26.22 -0.73 9.92
C LEU A 141 -27.56 -0.15 10.36
N TYR A 142 -28.58 -1.00 10.41
CA TYR A 142 -29.93 -0.61 10.84
C TYR A 142 -30.42 -1.51 11.97
N SER A 143 -31.12 -0.92 12.93
CA SER A 143 -31.80 -1.67 13.99
C SER A 143 -33.26 -1.92 13.59
N PRO A 144 -33.82 -3.11 13.82
CA PRO A 144 -35.26 -3.35 13.63
C PRO A 144 -36.15 -2.42 14.46
N LEU A 145 -35.62 -1.88 15.57
CA LEU A 145 -36.34 -0.93 16.43
C LEU A 145 -36.44 0.47 15.79
N GLN A 146 -35.47 0.83 14.94
CA GLN A 146 -35.38 2.13 14.27
C GLN A 146 -34.86 1.93 12.83
N PRO A 147 -35.65 1.33 11.94
CA PRO A 147 -35.18 0.90 10.62
C PRO A 147 -34.81 2.05 9.68
N GLU A 148 -35.31 3.26 9.94
CA GLU A 148 -35.02 4.44 9.12
C GLU A 148 -33.79 5.23 9.60
N ILE A 149 -33.22 4.87 10.76
CA ILE A 149 -32.09 5.58 11.35
C ILE A 149 -30.84 4.70 11.25
N GLU A 150 -29.83 5.21 10.57
CA GLU A 150 -28.50 4.58 10.51
C GLU A 150 -27.87 4.57 11.91
N GLN A 151 -27.53 3.37 12.40
CA GLN A 151 -26.91 3.16 13.71
C GLN A 151 -25.38 3.18 13.67
N GLY A 152 -24.81 3.17 12.46
CA GLY A 152 -23.37 3.14 12.22
C GLY A 152 -23.03 2.55 10.86
N LYS A 153 -21.73 2.35 10.61
CA LYS A 153 -21.22 1.81 9.35
C LYS A 153 -20.21 0.70 9.60
N LEU A 154 -20.29 -0.35 8.79
CA LEU A 154 -19.32 -1.43 8.74
C LEU A 154 -18.45 -1.28 7.49
N GLN A 155 -17.13 -1.32 7.66
CA GLN A 155 -16.16 -1.32 6.57
C GLN A 155 -15.51 -2.70 6.44
N MET A 156 -15.57 -3.29 5.25
CA MET A 156 -15.07 -4.65 5.02
C MET A 156 -14.77 -4.94 3.55
N TRP A 157 -14.06 -6.04 3.31
CA TRP A 157 -13.98 -6.68 2.01
C TRP A 157 -14.89 -7.91 2.02
N VAL A 158 -15.59 -8.14 0.92
CA VAL A 158 -16.44 -9.32 0.74
C VAL A 158 -16.01 -10.00 -0.55
N ASP A 159 -15.28 -11.09 -0.42
CA ASP A 159 -14.78 -11.84 -1.57
C ASP A 159 -15.48 -13.20 -1.70
N LEU A 160 -15.80 -13.60 -2.93
CA LEU A 160 -16.45 -14.87 -3.25
C LEU A 160 -15.53 -15.74 -4.12
N PHE A 161 -15.25 -16.95 -3.64
CA PHE A 161 -14.33 -17.88 -4.28
C PHE A 161 -15.01 -19.23 -4.57
N PRO A 162 -14.97 -19.74 -5.82
CA PRO A 162 -15.46 -21.08 -6.12
C PRO A 162 -14.62 -22.17 -5.43
N LYS A 163 -15.27 -23.04 -4.65
CA LYS A 163 -14.59 -24.18 -3.99
C LYS A 163 -13.86 -25.11 -4.96
N SER A 164 -14.34 -25.21 -6.20
CA SER A 164 -13.72 -26.06 -7.23
C SER A 164 -12.33 -25.58 -7.67
N LEU A 165 -11.97 -24.32 -7.41
CA LEU A 165 -10.67 -23.74 -7.76
C LEU A 165 -9.64 -23.84 -6.62
N GLY A 166 -9.99 -24.51 -5.51
CA GLY A 166 -9.11 -24.73 -4.36
C GLY A 166 -9.43 -23.79 -3.20
N GLN A 167 -8.42 -23.48 -2.38
CA GLN A 167 -8.53 -22.53 -1.27
C GLN A 167 -8.44 -21.08 -1.77
N PRO A 168 -9.08 -20.13 -1.08
CA PRO A 168 -8.92 -18.71 -1.39
C PRO A 168 -7.48 -18.23 -1.10
N GLY A 169 -7.10 -17.10 -1.68
CA GLY A 169 -5.84 -16.44 -1.35
C GLY A 169 -5.81 -15.87 0.08
N PRO A 170 -4.66 -15.29 0.50
CA PRO A 170 -4.50 -14.79 1.86
C PRO A 170 -5.49 -13.65 2.17
N PRO A 171 -5.99 -13.56 3.41
CA PRO A 171 -6.86 -12.46 3.81
C PRO A 171 -6.09 -11.14 3.93
N PHE A 172 -6.83 -10.03 3.89
CA PHE A 172 -6.26 -8.73 4.19
C PHE A 172 -5.73 -8.69 5.63
N ASN A 173 -4.46 -8.34 5.77
CA ASN A 173 -3.87 -8.07 7.06
C ASN A 173 -4.17 -6.63 7.49
N ILE A 174 -5.20 -6.46 8.31
CA ILE A 174 -5.60 -5.19 8.90
C ILE A 174 -4.87 -4.87 10.21
N THR A 175 -3.89 -5.68 10.61
CA THR A 175 -3.12 -5.42 11.83
C THR A 175 -2.43 -4.06 11.69
N PRO A 176 -2.54 -3.16 12.69
CA PRO A 176 -1.87 -1.87 12.65
C PRO A 176 -0.38 -2.04 12.35
N ARG A 177 0.08 -1.36 11.28
CA ARG A 177 1.47 -1.45 10.84
C ARG A 177 2.38 -0.82 11.88
N LYS A 178 3.47 -1.50 12.19
CA LYS A 178 4.48 -1.02 13.14
C LYS A 178 5.63 -0.38 12.37
N ALA A 179 6.06 0.78 12.84
CA ALA A 179 7.23 1.44 12.30
C ALA A 179 8.48 0.56 12.54
N LYS A 180 9.38 0.53 11.56
CA LYS A 180 10.66 -0.17 11.63
C LYS A 180 11.77 0.83 11.89
N ARG A 181 12.79 0.43 12.64
CA ARG A 181 13.97 1.26 12.90
C ARG A 181 14.88 1.29 11.67
N PHE A 182 15.21 2.50 11.21
CA PHE A 182 16.19 2.77 10.17
C PHE A 182 17.28 3.72 10.68
N PHE A 183 18.37 3.82 9.92
CA PHE A 183 19.47 4.74 10.19
C PHE A 183 19.79 5.54 8.93
N LEU A 184 19.61 6.86 8.99
CA LEU A 184 20.11 7.77 7.96
C LEU A 184 21.58 8.07 8.25
N ARG A 185 22.46 7.72 7.31
CA ARG A 185 23.88 8.05 7.39
C ARG A 185 24.17 9.22 6.47
N CYS A 186 24.59 10.34 7.03
CA CYS A 186 25.05 11.50 6.28
C CYS A 186 26.55 11.66 6.50
N ILE A 187 27.34 11.66 5.43
CA ILE A 187 28.79 11.79 5.49
C ILE A 187 29.16 13.20 5.05
N ILE A 188 29.74 13.97 5.97
CA ILE A 188 30.30 15.29 5.71
C ILE A 188 31.76 15.10 5.30
N TRP A 189 32.02 15.13 4.01
CA TRP A 189 33.39 15.01 3.49
C TRP A 189 34.15 16.32 3.72
N ASN A 190 33.65 17.40 3.12
CA ASN A 190 34.26 18.70 3.15
C ASN A 190 33.24 19.83 2.91
N THR A 191 33.67 21.05 3.16
CA THR A 191 33.03 22.30 2.76
C THR A 191 33.97 23.08 1.85
N LYS A 192 33.41 23.95 1.01
CA LYS A 192 34.15 24.87 0.15
C LYS A 192 33.43 26.21 0.11
N ASP A 193 34.18 27.29 -0.13
CA ASP A 193 33.66 28.64 -0.34
C ASP A 193 32.83 29.15 0.87
N VAL A 194 33.19 28.71 2.08
CA VAL A 194 32.60 29.22 3.33
C VAL A 194 33.03 30.67 3.54
N ILE A 195 32.07 31.52 3.91
CA ILE A 195 32.30 32.93 4.19
C ILE A 195 33.28 33.08 5.35
N LEU A 196 34.32 33.88 5.15
CA LEU A 196 35.36 34.17 6.13
C LEU A 196 34.97 35.39 6.95
N ASP A 197 34.52 35.16 8.18
CA ASP A 197 33.93 36.18 9.05
C ASP A 197 34.82 36.57 10.25
N ASP A 198 35.97 35.90 10.42
CA ASP A 198 36.96 36.19 11.46
C ASP A 198 38.23 36.83 10.88
N LEU A 199 39.03 37.46 11.75
CA LEU A 199 40.36 37.97 11.44
C LEU A 199 41.42 37.20 12.21
N SER A 200 42.45 36.76 11.51
CA SER A 200 43.64 36.15 12.11
C SER A 200 44.50 37.21 12.82
N ILE A 201 45.49 36.75 13.60
CA ILE A 201 46.47 37.64 14.25
C ILE A 201 47.30 38.49 13.26
N THR A 202 47.38 38.07 11.99
CA THR A 202 48.06 38.78 10.90
C THR A 202 47.12 39.72 10.13
N GLY A 203 45.83 39.77 10.48
CA GLY A 203 44.81 40.61 9.82
C GLY A 203 44.18 39.98 8.57
N GLU A 204 44.56 38.76 8.21
CA GLU A 204 43.95 38.01 7.11
C GLU A 204 42.61 37.41 7.52
N LYS A 205 41.64 37.38 6.60
CA LYS A 205 40.32 36.79 6.85
C LYS A 205 40.41 35.28 7.03
N MET A 206 39.68 34.73 7.99
CA MET A 206 39.58 33.31 8.26
C MET A 206 38.22 32.94 8.85
N SER A 207 37.94 31.64 9.01
CA SER A 207 36.82 31.15 9.83
C SER A 207 37.11 29.78 10.44
N ASP A 208 36.53 29.54 11.62
CA ASP A 208 36.44 28.21 12.23
C ASP A 208 35.15 27.52 11.75
N ILE A 209 35.30 26.41 11.01
CA ILE A 209 34.18 25.76 10.32
C ILE A 209 33.76 24.49 11.05
N TYR A 210 32.46 24.31 11.27
CA TYR A 210 31.88 23.04 11.70
C TYR A 210 30.46 22.89 11.15
N VAL A 211 29.98 21.66 11.01
CA VAL A 211 28.63 21.37 10.52
C VAL A 211 27.76 20.84 11.65
N LYS A 212 26.50 21.30 11.71
CA LYS A 212 25.45 20.79 12.60
C LYS A 212 24.35 20.15 11.75
N GLY A 213 23.87 18.97 12.14
CA GLY A 213 22.77 18.28 11.46
C GLY A 213 21.77 17.71 12.46
N TRP A 214 20.49 17.70 12.09
CA TRP A 214 19.40 17.08 12.85
C TRP A 214 18.31 16.59 11.90
N LEU A 215 17.47 15.67 12.39
CA LEU A 215 16.22 15.31 11.72
C LEU A 215 15.08 16.16 12.28
N VAL A 216 14.18 16.62 11.39
CA VAL A 216 12.97 17.35 11.79
C VAL A 216 12.09 16.44 12.63
N GLY A 217 11.64 16.92 13.79
CA GLY A 217 10.90 16.15 14.79
C GLY A 217 11.77 15.32 15.74
N HIS A 218 13.10 15.40 15.61
CA HIS A 218 14.10 14.80 16.49
C HIS A 218 15.23 15.81 16.79
N GLU A 219 14.87 17.07 16.97
CA GLU A 219 15.80 18.18 17.21
C GLU A 219 16.68 17.97 18.45
N GLU A 220 16.21 17.19 19.43
CA GLU A 220 16.97 16.79 20.62
C GLU A 220 18.19 15.91 20.29
N ASN A 221 18.18 15.23 19.14
CA ASN A 221 19.27 14.35 18.68
C ASN A 221 20.22 15.04 17.70
N LYS A 222 20.36 16.37 17.80
CA LYS A 222 21.26 17.16 16.97
C LYS A 222 22.71 16.73 17.12
N GLN A 223 23.39 16.55 16.00
CA GLN A 223 24.80 16.18 15.92
C GLN A 223 25.62 17.34 15.37
N LYS A 224 26.92 17.34 15.68
CA LYS A 224 27.89 18.29 15.14
C LYS A 224 29.20 17.58 14.80
N THR A 225 29.91 18.09 13.81
CA THR A 225 31.29 17.68 13.53
C THR A 225 32.25 18.24 14.59
N ASP A 226 33.51 17.85 14.50
CA ASP A 226 34.62 18.64 15.02
C ASP A 226 34.75 19.99 14.29
N VAL A 227 35.64 20.84 14.79
CA VAL A 227 35.86 22.19 14.25
C VAL A 227 37.15 22.18 13.41
N HIS A 228 37.04 22.60 12.15
CA HIS A 228 38.17 22.90 11.29
C HIS A 228 38.60 24.35 11.55
N TYR A 229 39.69 24.51 12.31
CA TYR A 229 40.14 25.83 12.76
C TYR A 229 40.89 26.60 11.67
N ARG A 230 40.70 27.92 11.64
CA ARG A 230 41.50 28.87 10.83
C ARG A 230 41.52 28.56 9.34
N SER A 231 40.36 28.26 8.75
CA SER A 231 40.24 28.15 7.31
C SER A 231 40.47 29.51 6.64
N MET A 232 41.54 29.62 5.84
CA MET A 232 41.90 30.84 5.11
C MET A 232 41.25 30.92 3.71
N GLY A 233 40.81 29.77 3.19
CA GLY A 233 40.24 29.63 1.85
C GLY A 233 38.75 29.25 1.84
N GLY A 234 38.11 29.17 3.01
CA GLY A 234 36.71 28.73 3.14
C GLY A 234 36.53 27.22 2.95
N GLU A 235 37.62 26.45 2.97
CA GLU A 235 37.62 25.00 2.89
C GLU A 235 37.69 24.37 4.29
N GLY A 236 36.95 23.28 4.50
CA GLY A 236 36.99 22.50 5.74
C GLY A 236 36.88 21.03 5.40
N ASN A 237 37.74 20.18 5.97
CA ASN A 237 37.75 18.74 5.73
C ASN A 237 37.41 18.00 7.02
N PHE A 238 36.40 17.13 6.97
CA PHE A 238 35.83 16.50 8.17
C PHE A 238 35.87 14.97 8.11
N ASN A 239 35.56 14.36 6.95
CA ASN A 239 35.31 12.92 6.84
C ASN A 239 34.43 12.39 8.00
N TRP A 240 33.38 13.15 8.33
CA TRP A 240 32.55 12.93 9.50
C TRP A 240 31.26 12.21 9.15
N ARG A 241 30.78 11.30 9.99
CA ARG A 241 29.56 10.54 9.75
C ARG A 241 28.51 10.85 10.81
N PHE A 242 27.45 11.55 10.42
CA PHE A 242 26.22 11.58 11.21
C PHE A 242 25.42 10.30 11.00
N ILE A 243 24.90 9.77 12.10
CA ILE A 243 24.03 8.59 12.09
C ILE A 243 22.75 8.96 12.84
N PHE A 244 21.66 9.16 12.11
CA PHE A 244 20.37 9.51 12.69
C PHE A 244 19.46 8.27 12.69
N PRO A 245 19.15 7.70 13.87
CA PRO A 245 18.20 6.63 13.95
C PRO A 245 16.77 7.21 13.90
N PHE A 246 15.90 6.63 13.08
CA PHE A 246 14.51 7.05 12.93
C PHE A 246 13.60 5.86 12.71
N ASP A 247 12.33 6.01 13.05
CA ASP A 247 11.32 4.98 12.80
C ASP A 247 10.56 5.32 11.51
N TYR A 248 10.34 4.33 10.66
CA TYR A 248 9.78 4.53 9.34
C TYR A 248 8.71 3.47 9.03
N LEU A 249 7.64 3.91 8.39
CA LEU A 249 6.57 3.09 7.86
C LEU A 249 6.76 2.97 6.34
N PRO A 250 7.34 1.86 5.83
CA PRO A 250 7.71 1.77 4.42
C PRO A 250 6.54 1.80 3.44
N ALA A 251 5.36 1.34 3.86
CA ALA A 251 4.20 1.28 2.99
C ALA A 251 3.52 2.65 2.85
N GLU A 252 3.49 3.45 3.92
CA GLU A 252 2.99 4.82 3.97
C GLU A 252 4.03 5.83 3.47
N GLN A 253 5.29 5.42 3.43
CA GLN A 253 6.45 6.27 3.17
C GLN A 253 6.61 7.44 4.16
N LEU A 254 6.24 7.21 5.42
CA LEU A 254 6.25 8.22 6.47
C LEU A 254 7.26 7.89 7.58
N CYS A 255 7.97 8.91 8.06
CA CYS A 255 8.68 8.82 9.33
C CYS A 255 7.67 8.86 10.47
N TYR A 256 7.85 7.96 11.43
CA TYR A 256 7.06 7.92 12.65
C TYR A 256 7.76 8.74 13.73
N ILE A 257 7.06 9.75 14.24
CA ILE A 257 7.51 10.56 15.37
C ILE A 257 6.55 10.27 16.52
N SER A 258 7.04 9.61 17.58
CA SER A 258 6.25 9.48 18.80
C SER A 258 6.09 10.86 19.42
N LYS A 259 4.86 11.36 19.55
CA LYS A 259 4.61 12.46 20.47
C LYS A 259 4.85 11.91 21.89
N LYS A 260 5.81 12.49 22.60
CA LYS A 260 5.91 12.36 24.06
C LYS A 260 4.77 13.11 24.73
#